data_AF-V5HY22-F1
#
_entry.id   AF-V5HY22-F1
#
_cell.length_a   1.000
_cell.length_b   1.000
_cell.length_c   1.000
_cell.angle_alpha   90.00
_cell.angle_beta   90.00
_cell.angle_gamma   90.00
#
_symmetry.space_group_name_H-M   'P 1'
#
loop_
_entity.id
_entity.type
_entity.pdbx_description
1 polymer ?
#
loop_
_entity_poly.entity_id
_entity_poly.type
_entity_poly.pdbx_seq_one_letter_code
_entity_poly.pdbx_strand_id
1 'polypeptide(L)'
;CCVLWCANNGKTNKKPGVKFFRIPRDSRSKTWVRYANCPELIGKTATQLNVGYRMCSEHFTTKDFMDPGQTRLTKTAVPTVRPAISRLSATT
;
A
#
# COMPACT_ATOMS: atom_id res chain seq x y z
N CYS A 1 3.61 1.91 -6.23
CA CYS A 1 2.71 1.74 -5.09
C CYS A 1 1.50 2.60 -5.40
N CYS A 2 0.27 2.17 -5.10
CA CYS A 2 -0.93 2.98 -5.38
C CYS A 2 -1.21 4.05 -4.31
N VAL A 3 -0.40 4.12 -3.27
CA VAL A 3 -0.50 5.15 -2.22
C VAL A 3 0.07 6.46 -2.75
N LEU A 4 -0.74 7.52 -2.76
CA LEU A 4 -0.43 8.82 -3.41
C LEU A 4 0.91 9.40 -2.94
N TRP A 5 1.21 9.30 -1.66
CA TRP A 5 2.39 9.88 -1.03
C TRP A 5 3.59 8.90 -0.97
N CYS A 6 3.52 7.74 -1.64
CA CYS A 6 4.58 6.74 -1.65
C CYS A 6 5.39 6.76 -2.95
N ALA A 7 6.70 7.00 -2.85
CA ALA A 7 7.59 6.99 -4.01
C ALA A 7 7.95 5.58 -4.53
N ASN A 8 7.70 4.51 -3.74
CA ASN A 8 8.05 3.16 -4.16
C ASN A 8 7.26 2.75 -5.40
N ASN A 9 7.96 2.42 -6.47
CA ASN A 9 7.35 1.83 -7.65
C ASN A 9 8.17 0.64 -8.14
N GLY A 10 7.52 -0.30 -8.82
CA GLY A 10 8.16 -1.57 -9.22
C GLY A 10 9.13 -1.45 -10.40
N LYS A 11 9.34 -0.25 -10.96
CA LYS A 11 10.12 -0.04 -12.19
C LYS A 11 11.40 0.76 -11.95
N THR A 12 11.29 1.93 -11.32
CA THR A 12 12.38 2.90 -11.20
C THR A 12 12.83 3.13 -9.76
N ASN A 13 11.92 3.10 -8.78
CA ASN A 13 12.20 3.47 -7.40
C ASN A 13 11.85 2.35 -6.42
N LYS A 14 12.23 1.11 -6.74
CA LYS A 14 12.00 -0.02 -5.83
C LYS A 14 13.09 -0.07 -4.78
N LYS A 15 12.77 0.28 -3.53
CA LYS A 15 13.66 0.03 -2.40
C LYS A 15 14.00 -1.46 -2.27
N PRO A 16 15.24 -1.83 -1.90
CA PRO A 16 15.63 -3.21 -1.66
C PRO A 16 14.70 -3.90 -0.65
N GLY A 17 14.38 -5.18 -0.88
CA GLY A 17 13.53 -5.98 0.01
C GLY A 17 12.03 -5.65 -0.02
N VAL A 18 11.60 -4.54 -0.62
CA VAL A 18 10.19 -4.16 -0.68
C VAL A 18 9.38 -5.08 -1.61
N LYS A 19 8.22 -5.51 -1.12
CA LYS A 19 7.28 -6.38 -1.84
C LYS A 19 6.00 -5.62 -2.16
N PHE A 20 5.24 -6.10 -3.15
CA PHE A 20 4.04 -5.45 -3.65
C PHE A 20 2.84 -6.40 -3.59
N PHE A 21 1.78 -5.96 -2.91
CA PHE A 21 0.57 -6.76 -2.65
C PHE A 21 -0.62 -6.23 -3.43
N ARG A 22 -1.42 -7.14 -3.97
CA ARG A 22 -2.67 -6.78 -4.65
C ARG A 22 -3.64 -6.18 -3.64
N ILE A 23 -4.41 -5.18 -4.05
CA ILE A 23 -5.57 -4.76 -3.25
C ILE A 23 -6.51 -5.98 -3.10
N PRO A 24 -6.97 -6.33 -1.89
CA PRO A 24 -7.82 -7.50 -1.69
C PRO A 24 -9.17 -7.32 -2.39
N ARG A 25 -9.86 -8.43 -2.68
CA ARG A 25 -11.21 -8.40 -3.30
C ARG A 25 -12.33 -8.29 -2.25
N ASP A 26 -11.99 -8.42 -0.98
CA ASP A 26 -12.92 -8.40 0.15
C ASP A 26 -13.16 -6.97 0.68
N SER A 27 -13.82 -6.86 1.83
CA SER A 27 -14.19 -5.60 2.47
C SER A 27 -13.00 -4.69 2.78
N ARG A 28 -11.78 -5.23 2.90
CA ARG A 28 -10.57 -4.45 3.15
C ARG A 28 -10.18 -3.59 1.95
N SER A 29 -10.68 -3.90 0.74
CA SER A 29 -10.46 -3.08 -0.46
C SER A 29 -10.78 -1.61 -0.21
N LYS A 30 -11.92 -1.34 0.43
CA LYS A 30 -12.38 0.02 0.80
C LYS A 30 -11.39 0.68 1.76
N THR A 31 -10.92 -0.04 2.76
CA THR A 31 -9.92 0.46 3.73
C THR A 31 -8.60 0.79 3.05
N TRP A 32 -8.12 -0.07 2.15
CA TRP A 32 -6.89 0.16 1.39
C TRP A 32 -7.00 1.37 0.46
N VAL A 33 -8.14 1.54 -0.23
CA VAL A 33 -8.39 2.69 -1.10
C VAL A 33 -8.41 4.00 -0.30
N ARG A 34 -9.13 4.03 0.83
CA ARG A 34 -9.17 5.20 1.73
C ARG A 34 -7.77 5.57 2.21
N TYR A 35 -7.00 4.57 2.64
CA TYR A 35 -5.63 4.78 3.10
C TYR A 35 -4.71 5.30 1.98
N ALA A 36 -4.84 4.77 0.77
CA ALA A 36 -4.02 5.13 -0.37
C ALA A 36 -4.17 6.59 -0.79
N ASN A 37 -5.31 7.22 -0.46
CA ASN A 37 -5.62 8.61 -0.77
C ASN A 37 -5.35 8.98 -2.25
N CYS A 38 -5.61 8.05 -3.16
CA CYS A 38 -5.34 8.22 -4.59
C CYS A 38 -6.67 8.34 -5.35
N PRO A 39 -6.96 9.50 -5.99
CA PRO A 39 -8.24 9.74 -6.67
C PRO A 39 -8.55 8.72 -7.76
N GLU A 40 -7.53 8.19 -8.44
CA GLU A 40 -7.71 7.19 -9.50
C GLU A 40 -8.39 5.90 -9.02
N LEU A 41 -8.34 5.59 -7.72
CA LEU A 41 -8.91 4.36 -7.18
C LEU A 41 -10.41 4.51 -6.87
N ILE A 42 -10.92 5.74 -6.85
CA ILE A 42 -12.32 6.03 -6.54
C ILE A 42 -13.22 5.44 -7.63
N GLY A 43 -14.33 4.81 -7.23
CA GLY A 43 -15.30 4.21 -8.15
C GLY A 43 -14.90 2.87 -8.77
N LYS A 44 -13.66 2.40 -8.59
CA LYS A 44 -13.23 1.09 -9.10
C LYS A 44 -13.81 -0.06 -8.30
N THR A 45 -14.16 -1.14 -8.99
CA THR A 45 -14.58 -2.38 -8.36
C THR A 45 -13.41 -3.08 -7.66
N ALA A 46 -13.70 -3.92 -6.68
CA ALA A 46 -12.67 -4.69 -5.98
C ALA A 46 -11.84 -5.59 -6.94
N THR A 47 -12.45 -6.07 -8.03
CA THR A 47 -11.76 -6.83 -9.08
C THR A 47 -10.78 -5.95 -9.87
N GLN A 48 -11.21 -4.77 -10.31
CA GLN A 48 -10.34 -3.80 -11.01
C GLN A 48 -9.16 -3.38 -10.13
N LEU A 49 -9.43 -3.10 -8.84
CA LEU A 49 -8.41 -2.77 -7.85
C LEU A 49 -7.40 -3.90 -7.68
N ASN A 50 -7.86 -5.15 -7.54
CA ASN A 50 -7.00 -6.31 -7.36
C ASN A 50 -6.09 -6.59 -8.56
N VAL A 51 -6.61 -6.43 -9.77
CA VAL A 51 -5.84 -6.68 -11.00
C VAL A 51 -4.81 -5.57 -11.20
N GLY A 52 -5.23 -4.30 -11.17
CA GLY A 52 -4.42 -3.17 -11.62
C GLY A 52 -3.52 -2.53 -10.56
N TYR A 53 -3.85 -2.67 -9.27
CA TYR A 53 -3.22 -1.85 -8.22
C TYR A 53 -2.47 -2.70 -7.19
N ARG A 54 -1.37 -2.11 -6.70
CA ARG A 54 -0.46 -2.74 -5.73
C ARG A 54 -0.02 -1.75 -4.65
N MET A 55 -0.06 -2.19 -3.40
CA MET A 55 0.50 -1.47 -2.25
C MET A 55 1.80 -2.14 -1.80
N CYS A 56 2.83 -1.36 -1.44
CA CYS A 56 4.10 -1.94 -1.02
C CYS A 56 4.12 -2.36 0.46
N SER A 57 5.07 -3.20 0.85
CA SER A 57 5.21 -3.73 2.22
C SER A 57 5.42 -2.66 3.29
N GLU A 58 5.98 -1.49 2.95
CA GLU A 58 6.25 -0.42 3.92
C GLU A 58 4.99 0.20 4.56
N HIS A 59 3.80 -0.13 4.06
CA HIS A 59 2.53 0.36 4.61
C HIS A 59 1.92 -0.55 5.68
N PHE A 60 2.56 -1.68 5.97
CA PHE A 60 2.09 -2.70 6.89
C PHE A 60 3.09 -2.89 8.03
N THR A 61 2.58 -3.26 9.20
CA THR A 61 3.40 -3.61 10.35
C THR A 61 3.78 -5.09 10.30
N THR A 62 4.78 -5.52 11.07
CA THR A 62 5.21 -6.94 11.12
C THR A 62 4.08 -7.91 11.49
N LYS A 63 3.15 -7.49 12.36
CA LYS A 63 1.96 -8.28 12.75
C LYS A 63 0.95 -8.51 11.61
N ASP A 64 1.03 -7.71 10.54
CA ASP A 64 0.16 -7.86 9.38
C ASP A 64 0.64 -8.97 8.44
N PHE A 65 1.80 -9.58 8.72
CA PHE A 65 2.38 -10.66 7.92
C PHE A 65 2.26 -12.01 8.62
N MET A 66 2.08 -13.06 7.81
CA MET A 66 2.04 -14.45 8.29
C MET A 66 3.44 -15.07 8.43
N ASP A 67 4.47 -14.41 7.91
CA ASP A 67 5.81 -14.94 7.81
C ASP A 67 6.87 -13.86 8.07
N PRO A 68 8.03 -14.23 8.65
CA PRO A 68 9.14 -13.29 8.88
C PRO A 68 9.66 -12.65 7.57
N GLY A 69 9.53 -13.36 6.46
CA GLY A 69 9.92 -12.87 5.13
C GLY A 69 8.97 -11.83 4.54
N GLN A 70 7.89 -11.47 5.26
CA GLN A 70 6.86 -10.52 4.83
C GLN A 70 6.32 -10.84 3.41
N THR A 71 6.19 -12.12 3.06
CA THR A 71 5.72 -12.58 1.75
C THR A 71 4.20 -12.64 1.67
N ARG A 72 3.50 -12.80 2.80
CA ARG A 72 2.06 -13.01 2.86
C ARG A 72 1.40 -12.16 3.94
N LEU A 73 0.37 -11.42 3.56
CA LEU A 73 -0.44 -10.64 4.49
C LEU A 73 -1.52 -11.49 5.14
N THR A 74 -1.85 -11.23 6.41
CA THR A 74 -2.96 -11.88 7.11
C THR A 74 -4.31 -11.56 6.43
N LYS A 75 -5.34 -12.35 6.76
CA LYS A 75 -6.71 -12.10 6.26
C LYS A 75 -7.31 -10.80 6.79
N THR A 76 -6.78 -10.28 7.89
CA THR A 76 -7.23 -9.03 8.54
C THR A 76 -6.34 -7.83 8.23
N ALA A 77 -5.19 -8.05 7.58
CA ALA A 77 -4.21 -7.01 7.30
C ALA A 77 -4.80 -5.82 6.54
N VAL A 78 -4.63 -4.63 7.13
CA VAL A 78 -4.94 -3.33 6.53
C VAL A 78 -3.74 -2.41 6.73
N PRO A 79 -3.46 -1.50 5.77
CA PRO A 79 -2.32 -0.62 5.90
C PRO A 79 -2.53 0.38 7.04
N THR A 80 -1.49 0.57 7.84
CA THR A 80 -1.52 1.45 9.02
C THR A 80 -0.26 2.30 9.15
N VAL A 81 0.84 1.93 8.50
CA VAL A 81 2.13 2.62 8.63
C VAL A 81 2.21 3.77 7.66
N ARG A 82 2.06 5.02 8.13
CA ARG A 82 2.46 6.19 7.35
C ARG A 82 3.96 6.42 7.57
N PRO A 83 4.80 6.59 6.54
CA PRO A 83 6.13 7.14 6.71
C PRO A 83 5.98 8.44 7.46
N ALA A 84 6.84 8.65 8.46
CA ALA A 84 7.00 9.97 9.02
C ALA A 84 7.21 10.92 7.84
N ILE A 85 6.37 11.95 7.76
CA ILE A 85 6.60 13.05 6.83
C ILE A 85 7.99 13.55 7.21
N SER A 86 9.02 13.24 6.42
CA SER A 86 10.24 14.02 6.46
C SER A 86 9.77 15.42 6.16
N ARG A 87 9.75 16.28 7.18
CA ARG A 87 9.47 17.71 7.06
C ARG A 87 10.59 18.31 6.20
N LEU A 88 10.53 18.08 4.90
CA LEU A 88 11.26 18.87 3.94
C LEU A 88 10.42 20.13 3.77
N SER A 89 10.74 21.07 4.65
CA SER A 89 10.56 22.51 4.58
C SER A 89 9.57 22.99 3.53
N ALA A 90 8.38 23.35 3.99
CA ALA A 90 7.68 24.47 3.39
C ALA A 90 8.53 25.71 3.69
N THR A 91 9.50 26.00 2.82
CA THR A 91 10.16 27.29 2.81
C THR A 91 9.13 28.29 2.30
N THR A 92 8.80 29.23 3.18
CA THR A 92 7.96 30.42 2.91
C THR A 92 8.64 31.32 1.89
#